data_AF-A0A973ASC2-F1
#
_entry.id   AF-A0A973ASC2-F1
#
_cell.length_a   1.000
_cell.length_b   1.000
_cell.length_c   1.000
_cell.angle_alpha   90.00
_cell.angle_beta   90.00
_cell.angle_gamma   90.00
#
_symmetry.space_group_name_H-M   'P 1'
#
loop_
_entity.id
_entity.type
_entity.pdbx_description
1 polymer ?
#
loop_
_entity_poly.entity_id
_entity_poly.type
_entity_poly.pdbx_seq_one_letter_code
_entity_poly.pdbx_strand_id
1 'polypeptide(L)' 'MKIVIKLFIFTGLLASIVSITGCSYGQVVTVGKDYVVVLRQDGFLLGALRKAYVCKATSNGLSNCKDSENP' A
#
# COMPACT_ATOMS: atom_id res chain seq x y z
N MET A 1 0.12 -5.41 40.63
CA MET A 1 1.13 -5.37 39.54
C MET A 1 0.75 -6.17 38.29
N LYS A 2 0.23 -7.41 38.41
CA LYS A 2 -0.13 -8.25 37.23
C LYS A 2 -1.15 -7.61 36.27
N ILE A 3 -2.07 -6.79 36.79
CA ILE A 3 -3.10 -6.10 36.00
C ILE A 3 -2.54 -4.93 35.19
N VAL A 4 -1.54 -4.23 35.74
CA VAL A 4 -0.87 -3.09 35.11
C VAL A 4 0.01 -3.57 33.95
N ILE A 5 0.68 -4.72 34.13
CA ILE A 5 1.50 -5.37 33.10
C ILE A 5 0.61 -5.84 31.93
N LYS A 6 -0.53 -6.48 32.21
CA LYS A 6 -1.47 -6.89 31.16
C LYS A 6 -2.05 -5.70 30.38
N LEU A 7 -2.34 -4.60 31.07
CA LEU A 7 -2.84 -3.37 30.43
C LEU A 7 -1.81 -2.77 29.48
N PHE A 8 -0.54 -2.68 29.89
CA PHE A 8 0.56 -2.17 29.05
C PHE A 8 0.81 -3.02 27.79
N ILE A 9 0.75 -4.35 27.91
CA ILE A 9 0.91 -5.24 26.75
C ILE A 9 -0.26 -5.09 25.78
N PHE A 10 -1.48 -4.91 26.31
CA PHE A 10 -2.68 -4.75 25.49
C PHE A 10 -2.68 -3.42 24.72
N THR A 11 -2.32 -2.30 25.35
CA THR A 11 -2.22 -1.01 24.65
C THR A 11 -1.04 -0.95 23.67
N GLY A 12 0.08 -1.62 23.97
CA GLY A 12 1.21 -1.73 23.05
C GLY A 12 0.85 -2.49 21.76
N LEU A 13 0.08 -3.57 21.87
CA LEU A 13 -0.31 -4.40 20.73
C LEU A 13 -1.33 -3.71 19.80
N LEU A 14 -2.26 -2.92 20.36
CA LEU A 14 -3.25 -2.18 19.55
C LEU A 14 -2.62 -1.04 18.74
N ALA A 15 -1.54 -0.42 19.21
CA ALA A 15 -0.88 0.68 18.50
C ALA A 15 -0.24 0.23 17.17
N SER A 16 0.26 -1.00 17.11
CA SER A 16 0.89 -1.59 15.91
C SER A 16 -0.06 -1.91 14.76
N ILE A 17 -1.38 -2.00 15.01
CA ILE A 17 -2.37 -2.39 13.99
C ILE A 17 -2.86 -1.18 13.18
N VAL A 18 -2.64 0.05 13.66
CA VAL A 18 -3.10 1.28 12.98
C VAL A 18 -2.14 1.73 11.87
N SER A 19 -0.91 1.23 11.84
CA SER A 19 0.11 1.64 10.85
C SER A 19 -0.06 1.04 9.45
N ILE A 20 -0.99 0.09 9.26
CA ILE A 20 -1.17 -0.63 8.00
C ILE A 20 -2.12 0.10 7.02
N THR A 21 -2.74 1.20 7.45
CA THR A 21 -3.65 2.02 6.61
C THR A 21 -3.04 3.35 6.17
N GLY A 22 -1.78 3.63 6.53
CA GLY A 22 -1.04 4.75 5.96
C GLY A 22 -0.88 4.55 4.46
N CYS A 23 -1.06 5.62 3.66
CA CYS A 23 -0.81 5.65 2.23
C CYS A 23 0.45 4.84 1.90
N SER A 24 0.29 3.58 1.45
CA SER A 24 1.43 2.74 1.10
C SER A 24 2.29 3.56 0.17
N TYR A 25 3.61 3.62 0.41
CA TYR A 25 4.61 4.27 -0.43
C TYR A 25 4.57 3.63 -1.83
N GLY A 26 3.54 3.97 -2.59
CA GLY A 26 3.32 3.51 -3.93
C GLY A 26 3.99 4.52 -4.83
N GLN A 27 5.02 4.09 -5.54
CA GLN A 27 5.64 4.96 -6.52
C GLN A 27 4.69 5.09 -7.71
N VAL A 28 4.38 6.32 -8.07
CA VAL A 28 3.56 6.64 -9.24
C VAL A 28 4.49 7.24 -10.28
N VAL A 29 4.54 6.61 -11.45
CA VAL A 29 5.38 7.04 -12.58
C VAL A 29 4.47 7.27 -13.77
N THR A 30 4.53 8.45 -14.38
CA THR A 30 3.81 8.73 -15.61
C THR A 30 4.54 8.10 -16.80
N VAL A 31 3.80 7.40 -17.66
CA VAL A 31 4.34 6.78 -18.89
C VAL A 31 3.60 7.40 -20.07
N GLY A 32 4.24 8.40 -20.70
CA GLY A 32 3.60 9.20 -21.74
C GLY A 32 2.53 10.15 -21.18
N LYS A 33 1.58 10.57 -22.04
CA LYS A 33 0.50 11.51 -21.67
C LYS A 33 -0.68 10.85 -20.98
N ASP A 34 -1.00 9.62 -21.38
CA ASP A 34 -2.30 9.02 -21.04
C ASP A 34 -2.20 7.87 -20.04
N TYR A 35 -0.99 7.43 -19.68
CA TYR A 35 -0.80 6.26 -18.82
C TYR A 35 0.07 6.57 -17.61
N VAL A 36 -0.24 5.88 -16.52
CA VAL A 36 0.43 6.01 -15.22
C VAL A 36 0.67 4.61 -14.69
N VAL A 37 1.91 4.33 -14.33
CA VAL A 37 2.31 3.12 -13.63
C VAL A 37 2.27 3.38 -12.13
N VAL A 38 1.50 2.59 -11.40
CA VAL A 38 1.42 2.62 -9.95
C VAL A 38 2.08 1.36 -9.41
N LEU A 39 3.18 1.52 -8.70
CA LEU A 39 3.80 0.44 -7.94
C LEU A 39 3.11 0.38 -6.58
N ARG A 40 2.44 -0.71 -6.25
CA ARG A 40 1.87 -0.93 -4.91
C ARG A 40 2.58 -2.10 -4.22
N GLN A 41 2.85 -1.94 -2.94
CA GLN A 41 3.27 -3.05 -2.11
C GLN A 41 2.10 -4.01 -1.95
N ASP A 42 2.30 -5.27 -2.32
CA ASP A 42 1.36 -6.32 -2.01
C ASP A 42 1.45 -6.69 -0.51
N GLY A 43 0.36 -7.13 0.11
CA GLY A 43 0.38 -7.59 1.51
C GLY A 43 1.23 -8.85 1.73
N PHE A 44 1.59 -9.55 0.66
CA PHE A 44 2.41 -10.74 0.68
C PHE A 44 3.86 -10.45 1.12
N LEU A 45 4.35 -11.24 2.09
CA LEU A 45 5.69 -11.11 2.69
C LEU A 45 6.04 -9.69 3.17
N LEU A 46 5.10 -8.99 3.85
CA LEU A 46 5.30 -7.63 4.38
C LEU A 46 5.64 -6.58 3.29
N GLY A 47 5.18 -6.77 2.05
CA GLY A 47 5.49 -5.86 0.95
C GLY A 47 6.84 -6.11 0.28
N ALA A 48 7.39 -7.32 0.39
CA ALA A 48 8.61 -7.69 -0.33
C ALA A 48 8.41 -7.69 -1.86
N LEU A 49 7.18 -7.93 -2.33
CA LEU A 49 6.84 -7.89 -3.75
C LEU A 49 6.04 -6.62 -4.07
N ARG A 50 6.57 -5.79 -4.97
CA ARG A 50 5.86 -4.65 -5.55
C ARG A 50 5.09 -5.14 -6.78
N LYS A 51 3.79 -4.88 -6.84
CA LYS A 51 2.99 -5.06 -8.06
C LYS A 51 2.93 -3.77 -8.84
N ALA A 52 3.10 -3.86 -10.15
CA ALA A 52 2.98 -2.73 -11.05
C ALA A 52 1.59 -2.73 -11.71
N TYR A 53 0.89 -1.60 -11.62
CA TYR A 53 -0.40 -1.39 -12.25
C TYR A 53 -0.24 -0.34 -13.34
N VAL A 54 -0.62 -0.66 -14.57
CA VAL A 54 -0.70 0.32 -15.66
C VAL A 54 -2.14 0.84 -15.70
N CYS A 55 -2.33 2.10 -15.37
CA CYS A 55 -3.62 2.78 -15.37
C CYS A 55 -3.67 3.86 -16.47
N LYS A 56 -4.87 4.14 -16.99
CA LYS A 56 -5.10 5.29 -17.85
C LYS A 56 -5.42 6.52 -17.01
N ALA A 57 -4.70 7.62 -17.25
CA ALA A 57 -4.99 8.92 -16.67
C ALA A 57 -6.26 9.51 -17.31
N THR A 58 -7.16 9.99 -16.46
CA THR A 58 -8.38 10.71 -16.85
C THR A 58 -8.51 11.97 -16.01
N SER A 59 -9.39 12.88 -16.40
CA SER A 59 -9.68 14.10 -15.62
C SER A 59 -10.16 13.81 -14.19
N ASN A 60 -10.71 12.61 -13.96
CA ASN A 60 -11.25 12.19 -12.67
C ASN A 60 -10.27 11.29 -11.88
N GLY A 61 -9.04 11.10 -12.37
CA GLY A 61 -8.03 10.23 -11.77
C GLY A 61 -7.66 9.02 -12.65
N LEU A 62 -7.19 7.95 -12.01
CA LEU A 62 -6.74 6.73 -12.68
C LEU A 62 -7.92 5.78 -12.96
N SER A 63 -8.03 5.30 -14.19
CA SER A 63 -9.05 4.33 -14.63
C SER A 63 -8.42 3.16 -15.38
N ASN A 64 -9.15 2.04 -15.50
CA ASN A 64 -8.71 0.86 -16.27
C ASN A 64 -7.31 0.35 -15.89
N CYS A 65 -7.01 0.33 -14.58
CA CYS A 65 -5.75 -0.22 -14.07
C CYS A 65 -5.67 -1.72 -14.34
N LYS A 66 -4.59 -2.17 -14.96
CA LYS A 66 -4.28 -3.59 -15.17
C LYS A 66 -2.99 -3.97 -14.48
N ASP A 67 -2.95 -5.15 -13.88
CA ASP A 67 -1.72 -5.76 -13.42
C ASP A 67 -0.77 -5.93 -14.62
N SER A 68 0.42 -5.34 -14.52
CA SER A 68 1.53 -5.65 -15.40
C SER A 68 2.30 -6.77 -14.72
N GLU A 69 1.93 -8.00 -15.02
CA GLU A 69 2.55 -9.19 -14.41
C GLU A 69 4.00 -9.39 -14.87
N ASN A 70 4.46 -8.57 -15.82
CA ASN A 70 5.86 -8.48 -16.23
C ASN A 70 6.23 -6.99 -16.40
N PRO A 71 7.30 -6.49 -15.76
CA PRO A 71 7.94 -5.26 -16.19
C PRO A 71 8.55 -5.41 -17.60
#